data_AF-A0A6N8EYE1-F1
#
_entry.id   AF-A0A6N8EYE1-F1
#
_cell.length_a   1.000
_cell.length_b   1.000
_cell.length_c   1.000
_cell.angle_alpha   90.00
_cell.angle_beta   90.00
_cell.angle_gamma   90.00
#
_symmetry.space_group_name_H-M   'P 1'
#
loop_
_entity.id
_entity.type
_entity.pdbx_description
1 polymer ?
#
loop_
_entity_poly.entity_id
_entity_poly.type
_entity_poly.pdbx_seq_one_letter_code
_entity_poly.pdbx_strand_id
1 'polypeptide(L)'
;MKNKTLFIRAAILTWLLGFTGACHAGPAGADPALPIIKEEGIYSLEIYPREHRLIVKIQGHKYKTYPVAVGNPSTPTPVGEYLVTYKGKNWGPAFGPRWLGLNVPWGYYGIHGTNRPDSIGRHLSHGCIRMRNRDVLELYDLVPVGTKVTIYGHLLGDISENPRDLAESDVGGDVQLIQSRLKSAGYFQGVCNGRFRADTTAALKRFQRDHRLIQNGVVSKKVYEALGLWE
;
A
#
# COMPACT_ATOMS: atom_id res chain seq x y z
N MET A 1 -37.49 16.90 -45.24
CA MET A 1 -37.39 16.21 -43.93
C MET A 1 -38.22 14.94 -44.00
N LYS A 2 -37.58 13.77 -43.72
CA LYS A 2 -38.11 12.55 -43.05
C LYS A 2 -39.38 11.91 -43.66
N ASN A 3 -39.52 10.61 -43.92
CA ASN A 3 -38.77 9.39 -43.62
C ASN A 3 -39.27 8.29 -44.59
N LYS A 4 -38.40 7.31 -44.85
CA LYS A 4 -38.62 6.11 -45.67
C LYS A 4 -39.27 4.98 -44.84
N THR A 5 -40.07 4.13 -45.49
CA THR A 5 -40.32 2.72 -45.08
C THR A 5 -40.73 1.95 -46.35
N LEU A 6 -39.80 1.24 -47.00
CA LEU A 6 -39.33 -0.15 -46.85
C LEU A 6 -40.24 -1.21 -47.51
N PHE A 7 -39.88 -1.48 -48.77
CA PHE A 7 -39.68 -2.74 -49.50
C PHE A 7 -40.60 -3.97 -49.36
N ILE A 8 -40.97 -4.41 -50.57
CA ILE A 8 -41.69 -5.60 -51.02
C ILE A 8 -40.77 -6.83 -51.04
N ARG A 9 -41.33 -7.99 -50.70
CA ARG A 9 -40.74 -9.33 -50.82
C ARG A 9 -40.73 -9.82 -52.28
N ALA A 10 -39.65 -10.46 -52.70
CA ALA A 10 -39.71 -11.58 -53.65
C ALA A 10 -38.41 -12.40 -53.58
N ALA A 11 -38.56 -13.69 -53.33
CA ALA A 11 -37.51 -14.70 -53.42
C ALA A 11 -37.59 -15.35 -54.81
N ILE A 12 -36.42 -15.59 -55.44
CA ILE A 12 -36.30 -16.49 -56.59
C ILE A 12 -35.12 -17.43 -56.33
N LEU A 13 -35.43 -18.71 -56.51
CA LEU A 13 -34.63 -19.90 -56.32
C LEU A 13 -34.07 -20.34 -57.68
N THR A 14 -32.79 -20.67 -57.79
CA THR A 14 -32.26 -21.48 -58.91
C THR A 14 -31.07 -22.35 -58.49
N TRP A 15 -31.21 -23.64 -58.86
CA TRP A 15 -30.31 -24.81 -58.98
C TRP A 15 -28.84 -24.54 -59.41
N LEU A 16 -27.80 -25.39 -59.25
CA LEU A 16 -27.61 -26.87 -59.19
C LEU A 16 -26.11 -27.19 -58.89
N LEU A 17 -25.84 -28.43 -58.43
CA LEU A 17 -24.56 -29.22 -58.48
C LEU A 17 -23.43 -28.71 -57.56
N GLY A 18 -22.85 -29.47 -56.63
CA GLY A 18 -22.54 -30.90 -56.64
C GLY A 18 -21.01 -31.04 -56.69
N PHE A 19 -20.33 -31.10 -55.55
CA PHE A 19 -18.95 -31.60 -55.46
C PHE A 19 -18.71 -32.25 -54.09
N THR A 20 -18.29 -33.50 -54.16
CA THR A 20 -17.84 -34.35 -53.06
C THR A 20 -16.46 -33.93 -52.58
N GLY A 21 -16.26 -33.91 -51.26
CA GLY A 21 -14.95 -34.23 -50.68
C GLY A 21 -14.41 -33.26 -49.62
N ALA A 22 -13.97 -33.90 -48.53
CA ALA A 22 -12.91 -33.49 -47.61
C ALA A 22 -13.29 -32.70 -46.33
N CYS A 23 -12.93 -33.36 -45.23
CA CYS A 23 -12.45 -32.85 -43.93
C CYS A 23 -13.19 -31.68 -43.26
N HIS A 24 -13.83 -32.00 -42.13
CA HIS A 24 -14.26 -31.02 -41.14
C HIS A 24 -13.05 -30.25 -40.59
N ALA A 25 -12.87 -29.01 -41.04
CA ALA A 25 -12.06 -28.02 -40.34
C ALA A 25 -12.87 -27.46 -39.16
N GLY A 26 -12.67 -28.01 -37.97
CA GLY A 26 -13.07 -27.35 -36.73
C GLY A 26 -12.14 -26.17 -36.43
N PRO A 27 -12.62 -25.09 -35.78
CA PRO A 27 -11.83 -23.90 -35.56
C PRO A 27 -10.64 -24.23 -34.65
N ALA A 28 -9.48 -23.70 -35.05
CA ALA A 28 -8.22 -23.78 -34.34
C ALA A 28 -8.41 -23.52 -32.84
N GLY A 29 -8.00 -24.50 -32.02
CA GLY A 29 -7.89 -24.33 -30.58
C GLY A 29 -6.95 -23.16 -30.33
N ALA A 30 -7.48 -22.11 -29.72
CA ALA A 30 -6.69 -21.00 -29.22
C ALA A 30 -5.66 -21.56 -28.24
N ASP A 31 -4.38 -21.22 -28.46
CA ASP A 31 -3.33 -21.47 -27.48
C ASP A 31 -3.77 -20.92 -26.11
N PRO A 32 -3.52 -21.64 -25.00
CA PRO A 32 -3.74 -21.08 -23.69
C PRO A 32 -2.85 -19.85 -23.55
N ALA A 33 -3.48 -18.69 -23.31
CA ALA A 33 -2.77 -17.46 -23.03
C ALA A 33 -1.73 -17.75 -21.94
N LEU A 34 -0.45 -17.56 -22.29
CA LEU A 34 0.65 -17.62 -21.33
C LEU A 34 0.27 -16.78 -20.10
N PRO A 35 0.61 -17.24 -18.88
CA PRO A 35 0.34 -16.46 -17.69
C PRO A 35 1.00 -15.10 -17.91
N ILE A 36 0.22 -14.03 -17.75
CA ILE A 36 0.73 -12.67 -17.67
C ILE A 36 1.55 -12.65 -16.38
N ILE A 37 2.81 -13.05 -16.46
CA ILE A 37 3.79 -12.78 -15.43
C ILE A 37 3.89 -11.27 -15.42
N LYS A 38 3.19 -10.66 -14.46
CA LYS A 38 3.38 -9.26 -14.12
C LYS A 38 4.88 -9.14 -13.83
N GLU A 39 5.65 -8.61 -14.78
CA GLU A 39 7.10 -8.55 -14.65
C GLU A 39 7.44 -7.93 -13.30
N GLU A 40 7.89 -8.76 -12.37
CA GLU A 40 8.39 -8.27 -11.10
C GLU A 40 9.60 -7.42 -11.47
N GLY A 41 9.51 -6.11 -11.18
CA GLY A 41 10.59 -5.20 -11.49
C GLY A 41 11.92 -5.77 -11.00
N ILE A 42 12.97 -5.61 -11.82
CA ILE A 42 14.31 -6.18 -11.60
C ILE A 42 14.80 -5.90 -10.16
N TYR A 43 14.43 -4.75 -9.59
CA TYR A 43 14.75 -4.36 -8.22
C TYR A 43 13.51 -4.40 -7.33
N SER A 44 13.69 -4.87 -6.10
CA SER A 44 12.72 -4.72 -5.02
C SER A 44 13.41 -4.42 -3.69
N LEU A 45 12.72 -3.69 -2.82
CA LEU A 45 13.19 -3.38 -1.47
C LEU A 45 12.31 -4.09 -0.45
N GLU A 46 12.94 -4.72 0.52
CA GLU A 46 12.27 -5.30 1.69
C GLU A 46 12.77 -4.61 2.95
N ILE A 47 11.87 -4.07 3.76
CA ILE A 47 12.20 -3.34 4.98
C ILE A 47 11.64 -4.11 6.16
N TYR A 48 12.49 -4.36 7.14
CA TYR A 48 12.19 -5.06 8.39
C TYR A 48 12.43 -4.09 9.55
N PRO A 49 11.42 -3.30 9.97
CA PRO A 49 11.57 -2.28 10.99
C PRO A 49 12.11 -2.79 12.31
N ARG A 50 11.65 -3.95 12.79
CA ARG A 50 12.11 -4.56 14.06
C ARG A 50 13.59 -4.92 14.03
N GLU A 51 14.08 -5.38 12.89
CA GLU A 51 15.49 -5.72 12.71
C GLU A 51 16.35 -4.50 12.33
N HIS A 52 15.73 -3.33 12.11
CA HIS A 52 16.39 -2.14 11.60
C HIS A 52 17.15 -2.39 10.29
N ARG A 53 16.52 -3.14 9.36
CA ARG A 53 17.13 -3.54 8.10
C ARG A 53 16.32 -3.13 6.88
N LEU A 54 17.02 -2.69 5.84
CA LEU A 54 16.53 -2.59 4.47
C LEU A 54 17.36 -3.53 3.60
N ILE A 55 16.69 -4.41 2.87
CA ILE A 55 17.28 -5.38 1.96
C ILE A 55 16.94 -4.98 0.53
N VAL A 56 17.97 -4.82 -0.31
CA VAL A 56 17.82 -4.71 -1.75
C VAL A 56 17.86 -6.10 -2.35
N LYS A 57 16.90 -6.42 -3.21
CA LYS A 57 16.86 -7.64 -4.00
C LYS A 57 16.93 -7.30 -5.48
N ILE A 58 17.65 -8.15 -6.23
CA ILE A 58 17.74 -8.10 -7.69
C ILE A 58 17.21 -9.44 -8.20
N GLN A 59 16.16 -9.41 -9.03
CA GLN A 59 15.48 -10.62 -9.54
C GLN A 59 15.11 -11.60 -8.42
N GLY A 60 14.61 -11.08 -7.29
CA GLY A 60 14.22 -11.89 -6.14
C GLY A 60 15.38 -12.39 -5.26
N HIS A 61 16.64 -12.18 -5.64
CA HIS A 61 17.80 -12.57 -4.85
C HIS A 61 18.34 -11.41 -4.02
N LYS A 62 18.71 -11.67 -2.76
CA LYS A 62 19.32 -10.66 -1.88
C LYS A 62 20.63 -10.16 -2.47
N TYR A 63 20.68 -8.86 -2.79
CA TYR A 63 21.88 -8.18 -3.26
C TYR A 63 22.63 -7.57 -2.08
N LYS A 64 21.95 -6.79 -1.23
CA LYS A 64 22.59 -6.07 -0.13
C LYS A 64 21.64 -5.79 1.02
N THR A 65 22.20 -5.63 2.22
CA THR A 65 21.47 -5.23 3.42
C THR A 65 22.07 -3.96 4.01
N TYR A 66 21.21 -3.02 4.37
CA TYR A 66 21.57 -1.75 4.99
C TYR A 66 20.95 -1.64 6.38
N PRO A 67 21.69 -1.10 7.38
CA PRO A 67 21.09 -0.70 8.63
C PRO A 67 20.27 0.58 8.45
N VAL A 68 19.09 0.65 9.07
CA VAL A 68 18.18 1.79 8.95
C VAL A 68 17.66 2.26 10.31
N ALA A 69 17.23 3.51 10.39
CA ALA A 69 16.33 3.96 11.46
C ALA A 69 14.89 3.94 10.95
N VAL A 70 13.95 3.71 11.86
CA VAL A 70 12.52 3.63 11.54
C VAL A 70 11.70 4.47 12.51
N GLY A 71 10.41 4.59 12.22
CA GLY A 71 9.43 5.27 13.07
C GLY A 71 9.46 4.77 14.51
N ASN A 72 9.29 5.71 15.44
CA ASN A 72 9.04 5.38 16.84
C ASN A 72 7.63 4.77 17.04
N PRO A 73 7.34 4.12 18.19
CA PRO A 73 6.04 3.50 18.43
C PRO A 73 4.84 4.45 18.29
N SER A 74 5.00 5.76 18.55
CA SER A 74 3.93 6.75 18.39
C SER A 74 3.72 7.21 16.94
N THR A 75 4.73 7.06 16.08
CA THR A 75 4.70 7.43 14.64
C THR A 75 5.37 6.31 13.82
N PRO A 76 4.76 5.12 13.78
CA PRO A 76 5.39 3.94 13.22
C PRO A 76 5.66 4.06 11.72
N THR A 77 6.64 3.31 11.25
CA THR A 77 6.88 3.16 9.81
C THR A 77 5.68 2.41 9.20
N PRO A 78 5.11 2.90 8.08
CA PRO A 78 3.90 2.32 7.53
C PRO A 78 4.17 0.91 7.00
N VAL A 79 3.43 -0.08 7.50
CA VAL A 79 3.49 -1.48 7.05
C VAL A 79 2.65 -1.65 5.79
N GLY A 80 3.17 -2.36 4.79
CA GLY A 80 2.46 -2.64 3.55
C GLY A 80 3.36 -2.68 2.31
N GLU A 81 2.73 -2.66 1.14
CA GLU A 81 3.41 -2.59 -0.16
C GLU A 81 3.28 -1.20 -0.77
N TYR A 82 4.41 -0.67 -1.21
CA TYR A 82 4.55 0.67 -1.78
C TYR A 82 5.43 0.65 -3.03
N LEU A 83 5.47 1.78 -3.73
CA LEU A 83 6.35 2.03 -4.86
C LEU A 83 7.20 3.26 -4.56
N VAL A 84 8.46 3.25 -5.01
CA VAL A 84 9.23 4.48 -5.14
C VAL A 84 8.60 5.32 -6.25
N THR A 85 7.99 6.46 -5.92
CA THR A 85 7.32 7.32 -6.91
C THR A 85 8.14 8.54 -7.31
N TYR A 86 9.12 8.90 -6.50
CA TYR A 86 9.90 10.11 -6.68
C TYR A 86 11.31 9.98 -6.11
N LYS A 87 12.27 10.66 -6.72
CA LYS A 87 13.68 10.70 -6.30
C LYS A 87 14.19 12.14 -6.32
N GLY A 88 14.68 12.64 -5.19
CA GLY A 88 15.19 14.00 -5.04
C GLY A 88 16.55 14.07 -4.34
N LYS A 89 17.35 15.08 -4.69
CA LYS A 89 18.69 15.30 -4.11
C LYS A 89 18.72 16.32 -2.96
N ASN A 90 17.80 17.29 -2.96
CA ASN A 90 17.81 18.42 -2.01
C ASN A 90 16.45 18.57 -1.31
N TRP A 91 16.07 17.60 -0.48
CA TRP A 91 14.82 17.64 0.29
C TRP A 91 14.92 18.42 1.61
N GLY A 92 16.10 18.91 1.94
CA GLY A 92 16.40 19.69 3.15
C GLY A 92 17.42 18.98 4.06
N PRO A 93 18.07 19.70 4.99
CA PRO A 93 19.20 19.18 5.76
C PRO A 93 18.88 17.92 6.58
N ALA A 94 17.66 17.83 7.13
CA ALA A 94 17.23 16.69 7.94
C ALA A 94 17.16 15.37 7.15
N PHE A 95 17.03 15.44 5.82
CA PHE A 95 16.85 14.29 4.95
C PHE A 95 18.16 13.78 4.34
N GLY A 96 19.28 14.43 4.65
CA GLY A 96 20.57 14.08 4.08
C GLY A 96 20.62 14.32 2.55
N PRO A 97 21.50 13.61 1.82
CA PRO A 97 21.81 13.95 0.44
C PRO A 97 20.79 13.41 -0.58
N ARG A 98 19.89 12.51 -0.19
CA ARG A 98 18.96 11.83 -1.11
C ARG A 98 17.64 11.50 -0.42
N TRP A 99 16.57 11.57 -1.20
CA TRP A 99 15.21 11.23 -0.84
C TRP A 99 14.58 10.34 -1.91
N LEU A 100 13.99 9.23 -1.49
CA LEU A 100 13.17 8.33 -2.31
C LEU A 100 11.76 8.35 -1.72
N GLY A 101 10.81 8.98 -2.40
CA GLY A 101 9.42 9.11 -1.96
C GLY A 101 8.62 7.84 -2.22
N LEU A 102 7.75 7.48 -1.27
CA LEU A 102 6.85 6.33 -1.33
C LEU A 102 5.39 6.79 -1.50
N ASN A 103 4.56 6.00 -2.18
CA ASN A 103 3.12 6.27 -2.37
C ASN A 103 2.26 5.93 -1.15
N VAL A 104 2.66 6.36 0.05
CA VAL A 104 1.87 6.16 1.27
C VAL A 104 0.67 7.12 1.26
N PRO A 105 -0.58 6.64 1.41
CA PRO A 105 -1.77 7.45 1.09
C PRO A 105 -2.06 8.57 2.10
N TRP A 106 -1.54 8.45 3.32
CA TRP A 106 -1.80 9.40 4.41
C TRP A 106 -0.68 10.42 4.66
N GLY A 107 0.39 10.46 3.85
CA GLY A 107 1.42 11.48 4.02
C GLY A 107 2.66 11.31 3.16
N TYR A 108 3.64 12.17 3.41
CA TYR A 108 4.94 12.09 2.76
C TYR A 108 5.86 11.16 3.54
N TYR A 109 6.03 9.96 3.01
CA TYR A 109 6.94 8.95 3.56
C TYR A 109 8.01 8.63 2.53
N GLY A 110 9.20 8.30 3.00
CA GLY A 110 10.32 8.07 2.14
C GLY A 110 11.47 7.32 2.80
N ILE A 111 12.37 6.85 1.95
CA ILE A 111 13.70 6.38 2.33
C ILE A 111 14.66 7.53 2.07
N HIS A 112 15.41 7.96 3.08
CA HIS A 112 16.28 9.13 2.96
C HIS A 112 17.54 9.02 3.82
N GLY A 113 18.49 9.92 3.63
CA GLY A 113 19.68 10.05 4.47
C GLY A 113 19.36 10.58 5.87
N THR A 114 20.33 11.13 6.59
CA THR A 114 20.06 11.74 7.89
C THR A 114 21.15 12.73 8.28
N ASN A 115 20.79 13.78 9.01
CA ASN A 115 21.72 14.62 9.77
C ASN A 115 21.91 14.13 11.22
N ARG A 116 21.24 13.04 11.60
CA ARG A 116 21.32 12.38 12.91
C ARG A 116 21.82 10.95 12.73
N PRO A 117 23.12 10.73 12.47
CA PRO A 117 23.68 9.40 12.19
C PRO A 117 23.55 8.44 13.38
N ASP A 118 23.46 8.95 14.60
CA ASP A 118 23.18 8.24 15.84
C ASP A 118 21.79 7.58 15.87
N SER A 119 20.87 8.03 15.01
CA SER A 119 19.52 7.43 14.91
C SER A 119 19.49 6.08 14.19
N ILE A 120 20.51 5.74 13.40
CA ILE A 120 20.55 4.50 12.61
C ILE A 120 20.59 3.29 13.55
N GLY A 121 19.75 2.29 13.28
CA GLY A 121 19.58 1.12 14.15
C GLY A 121 18.59 1.35 15.30
N ARG A 122 17.75 2.40 15.23
CA ARG A 122 16.80 2.76 16.30
C ARG A 122 15.43 3.20 15.75
N HIS A 123 14.44 3.14 16.62
CA HIS A 123 13.08 3.66 16.45
C HIS A 123 13.00 5.17 16.77
N LEU A 124 13.63 6.03 15.95
CA LEU A 124 13.79 7.47 16.24
C LEU A 124 13.33 8.42 15.11
N SER A 125 12.65 7.90 14.08
CA SER A 125 12.05 8.73 13.05
C SER A 125 10.56 8.99 13.31
N HIS A 126 9.94 9.82 12.46
CA HIS A 126 8.49 10.05 12.41
C HIS A 126 7.81 9.18 11.33
N GLY A 127 8.30 7.96 11.14
CA GLY A 127 7.77 6.97 10.20
C GLY A 127 8.53 6.84 8.88
N CYS A 128 9.42 7.78 8.54
CA CYS A 128 10.32 7.61 7.39
C CYS A 128 11.48 6.65 7.70
N ILE A 129 12.04 6.03 6.66
CA ILE A 129 13.18 5.13 6.78
C ILE A 129 14.46 5.94 6.60
N ARG A 130 15.26 6.08 7.66
CA ARG A 130 16.54 6.80 7.60
C ARG A 130 17.68 5.83 7.31
N MET A 131 18.58 6.24 6.44
CA MET A 131 19.80 5.53 6.09
C MET A 131 21.01 6.40 6.40
N ARG A 132 22.19 5.78 6.51
CA ARG A 132 23.44 6.55 6.50
C ARG A 132 23.57 7.26 5.15
N ASN A 133 24.16 8.45 5.15
CA ASN A 133 24.27 9.25 3.93
C ASN A 133 25.02 8.53 2.80
N ARG A 134 26.06 7.75 3.12
CA ARG A 134 26.76 6.92 2.13
C ARG A 134 25.89 5.80 1.56
N ASP A 135 25.05 5.20 2.40
CA ASP A 135 24.20 4.05 2.05
C ASP A 135 23.03 4.52 1.16
N VAL A 136 22.44 5.68 1.47
CA VAL A 136 21.34 6.24 0.65
C VAL A 136 21.84 6.75 -0.70
N LEU A 137 23.09 7.22 -0.80
CA LEU A 137 23.69 7.61 -2.08
C LEU A 137 23.77 6.40 -3.03
N GLU A 138 24.28 5.28 -2.53
CA GLU A 138 24.34 4.03 -3.29
C GLU A 138 22.94 3.52 -3.66
N LEU A 139 22.02 3.44 -2.69
CA LEU A 139 20.64 3.00 -2.95
C LEU A 139 19.97 3.88 -4.01
N TYR A 140 20.17 5.20 -3.91
CA TYR A 140 19.61 6.15 -4.86
C TYR A 140 20.14 5.90 -6.27
N ASP A 141 21.41 5.59 -6.48
CA ASP A 141 21.91 5.34 -7.82
C ASP A 141 21.48 3.94 -8.35
N LEU A 142 21.26 2.99 -7.45
CA LEU A 142 20.92 1.61 -7.76
C LEU A 142 19.47 1.41 -8.22
N VAL A 143 18.48 1.96 -7.50
CA VAL A 143 17.06 1.61 -7.73
C VAL A 143 16.28 2.66 -8.52
N PRO A 144 15.53 2.29 -9.57
CA PRO A 144 14.72 3.22 -10.35
C PRO A 144 13.42 3.64 -9.64
N VAL A 145 12.79 4.71 -10.12
CA VAL A 145 11.38 5.01 -9.82
C VAL A 145 10.53 3.84 -10.34
N GLY A 146 9.49 3.46 -9.59
CA GLY A 146 8.68 2.28 -9.82
C GLY A 146 9.14 1.04 -9.06
N THR A 147 10.30 1.07 -8.40
CA THR A 147 10.79 -0.03 -7.56
C THR A 147 9.77 -0.38 -6.46
N LYS A 148 9.42 -1.65 -6.34
CA LYS A 148 8.54 -2.17 -5.29
C LYS A 148 9.24 -2.09 -3.93
N VAL A 149 8.51 -1.63 -2.92
CA VAL A 149 8.97 -1.54 -1.53
C VAL A 149 7.97 -2.26 -0.63
N THR A 150 8.38 -3.35 -0.01
CA THR A 150 7.57 -4.07 0.98
C THR A 150 8.11 -3.77 2.37
N ILE A 151 7.25 -3.22 3.24
CA ILE A 151 7.57 -2.93 4.64
C ILE A 151 6.84 -3.95 5.49
N TYR A 152 7.60 -4.83 6.13
CA TYR A 152 7.07 -5.92 6.96
C TYR A 152 6.75 -5.44 8.37
N GLY A 153 5.77 -6.09 9.00
CA GLY A 153 5.38 -5.80 10.37
C GLY A 153 3.91 -6.11 10.59
N HIS A 154 3.43 -5.81 11.79
CA HIS A 154 2.02 -5.87 12.12
C HIS A 154 1.45 -4.45 12.18
N LEU A 155 0.22 -4.25 11.70
CA LEU A 155 -0.39 -2.91 11.60
C LEU A 155 -0.53 -2.21 12.96
N LEU A 156 -0.69 -2.97 14.03
CA LEU A 156 -0.84 -2.46 15.41
C LEU A 156 0.49 -2.30 16.16
N GLY A 157 1.64 -2.44 15.50
CA GLY A 157 2.95 -2.35 16.14
C GLY A 157 3.53 -3.71 16.54
N ASP A 158 4.34 -3.74 17.61
CA ASP A 158 4.88 -5.00 18.12
C ASP A 158 3.78 -5.82 18.80
N ILE A 159 3.72 -7.13 18.52
CA ILE A 159 2.80 -8.07 19.16
C ILE A 159 3.07 -8.26 20.66
N SER A 160 4.29 -7.95 21.13
CA SER A 160 4.65 -8.03 22.55
C SER A 160 4.35 -6.73 23.31
N GLU A 161 3.89 -5.69 22.63
CA GLU A 161 3.58 -4.39 23.22
C GLU A 161 2.10 -4.03 23.00
N ASN A 162 1.57 -3.13 23.82
CA ASN A 162 0.23 -2.62 23.57
C ASN A 162 0.24 -1.74 22.31
N PRO A 163 -0.82 -1.78 21.48
CA PRO A 163 -0.99 -0.82 20.40
C PRO A 163 -0.95 0.61 20.94
N ARG A 164 -0.42 1.53 20.15
CA ARG A 164 -0.45 2.95 20.51
C ARG A 164 -1.89 3.44 20.59
N ASP A 165 -2.13 4.37 21.51
CA ASP A 165 -3.38 5.11 21.52
C ASP A 165 -3.50 5.95 20.25
N LEU A 166 -4.70 5.98 19.65
CA LEU A 166 -4.98 6.81 18.48
C LEU A 166 -5.98 7.91 18.83
N ALA A 167 -5.70 9.11 18.37
CA ALA A 167 -6.56 10.25 18.52
C ALA A 167 -6.60 11.09 17.23
N GLU A 168 -7.36 12.16 17.27
CA GLU A 168 -7.44 13.09 16.16
C GLU A 168 -6.05 13.62 15.77
N SER A 169 -5.83 13.76 14.45
CA SER A 169 -4.55 14.09 13.80
C SER A 169 -3.63 12.90 13.52
N ASP A 170 -3.81 11.76 14.19
CA ASP A 170 -3.03 10.57 13.87
C ASP A 170 -3.23 10.10 12.42
N VAL A 171 -2.19 9.47 11.89
CA VAL A 171 -2.21 8.86 10.56
C VAL A 171 -1.51 7.49 10.60
N GLY A 172 -1.92 6.58 9.73
CA GLY A 172 -1.31 5.25 9.67
C GLY A 172 -2.24 4.16 9.15
N GLY A 173 -1.66 2.97 8.95
CA GLY A 173 -2.41 1.77 8.61
C GLY A 173 -3.27 1.26 9.78
N ASP A 174 -2.85 1.50 11.01
CA ASP A 174 -3.63 1.31 12.24
C ASP A 174 -4.90 2.18 12.25
N VAL A 175 -4.77 3.46 11.86
CA VAL A 175 -5.91 4.36 11.71
C VAL A 175 -6.86 3.86 10.62
N GLN A 176 -6.32 3.40 9.49
CA GLN A 176 -7.12 2.84 8.39
C GLN A 176 -7.89 1.59 8.85
N LEU A 177 -7.25 0.73 9.66
CA LEU A 177 -7.86 -0.45 10.26
C LEU A 177 -9.00 -0.07 11.22
N ILE A 178 -8.81 0.94 12.08
CA ILE A 178 -9.88 1.46 12.95
C ILE A 178 -11.05 2.00 12.14
N GLN A 179 -10.78 2.81 11.12
CA GLN A 179 -11.83 3.32 10.22
C GLN A 179 -12.61 2.17 9.56
N SER A 180 -11.91 1.11 9.14
CA SER A 180 -12.54 -0.09 8.55
C SER A 180 -13.42 -0.85 9.54
N ARG A 181 -12.96 -1.03 10.79
CA ARG A 181 -13.75 -1.68 11.85
C ARG A 181 -14.97 -0.86 12.25
N LEU A 182 -14.81 0.44 12.47
CA LEU A 182 -15.92 1.35 12.75
C LEU A 182 -16.93 1.39 11.59
N LYS A 183 -16.46 1.30 10.35
CA LYS A 183 -17.33 1.25 9.16
C LYS A 183 -18.12 -0.05 9.10
N SER A 184 -17.45 -1.18 9.33
CA SER A 184 -18.09 -2.50 9.37
C SER A 184 -19.13 -2.62 10.48
N ALA A 185 -18.90 -1.94 11.62
CA ALA A 185 -19.85 -1.85 12.73
C ALA A 185 -20.97 -0.79 12.51
N GLY A 186 -21.01 -0.12 11.35
CA GLY A 186 -22.04 0.87 11.01
C GLY A 186 -21.83 2.28 11.56
N TYR A 187 -20.72 2.54 12.26
CA TYR A 187 -20.43 3.83 12.89
C TYR A 187 -19.77 4.85 11.95
N PHE A 188 -18.96 4.40 10.98
CA PHE A 188 -18.18 5.28 10.10
C PHE A 188 -18.61 5.15 8.63
N GLN A 189 -19.02 6.26 8.01
CA GLN A 189 -19.47 6.27 6.60
C GLN A 189 -18.43 6.85 5.64
N GLY A 190 -17.34 7.42 6.16
CA GLY A 190 -16.28 8.04 5.38
C GLY A 190 -15.39 7.05 4.62
N VAL A 191 -14.35 7.60 4.00
CA VAL A 191 -13.30 6.83 3.32
C VAL A 191 -12.25 6.40 4.34
N CYS A 192 -11.89 5.12 4.33
CA CYS A 192 -10.82 4.59 5.19
C CYS A 192 -9.45 4.97 4.58
N ASN A 193 -9.03 6.21 4.80
CA ASN A 193 -7.84 6.82 4.20
C ASN A 193 -6.63 6.82 5.14
N GLY A 194 -6.75 6.26 6.35
CA GLY A 194 -5.68 6.24 7.34
C GLY A 194 -5.37 7.61 7.93
N ARG A 195 -6.32 8.56 7.88
CA ARG A 195 -6.21 9.88 8.50
C ARG A 195 -7.30 10.04 9.55
N PHE A 196 -6.90 10.14 10.82
CA PHE A 196 -7.81 10.30 11.93
C PHE A 196 -8.25 11.76 12.00
N ARG A 197 -9.48 12.05 11.61
CA ARG A 197 -10.05 13.40 11.55
C ARG A 197 -11.37 13.45 12.33
N ALA A 198 -11.97 14.63 12.41
CA ALA A 198 -13.20 14.88 13.15
C ALA A 198 -14.35 13.90 12.83
N ASP A 199 -14.44 13.41 11.58
CA ASP A 199 -15.41 12.39 11.17
C ASP A 199 -15.18 11.03 11.85
N THR A 200 -13.93 10.61 11.95
CA THR A 200 -13.47 9.41 12.65
C THR A 200 -13.67 9.60 14.16
N THR A 201 -13.33 10.77 14.70
CA THR A 201 -13.58 11.14 16.11
C THR A 201 -15.06 11.04 16.45
N ALA A 202 -15.95 11.56 15.60
CA ALA A 202 -17.39 11.51 15.81
C ALA A 202 -17.93 10.08 15.74
N ALA A 203 -17.46 9.27 14.79
CA ALA A 203 -17.82 7.85 14.71
C ALA A 203 -17.37 7.07 15.95
N LEU A 204 -16.13 7.28 16.38
CA LEU A 204 -15.58 6.64 17.56
C LEU A 204 -16.32 7.03 18.83
N LYS A 205 -16.67 8.31 19.02
CA LYS A 205 -17.45 8.75 20.18
C LYS A 205 -18.85 8.12 20.23
N ARG A 206 -19.47 7.83 19.08
CA ARG A 206 -20.73 7.06 19.05
C ARG A 206 -20.50 5.61 19.47
N PHE A 207 -19.49 4.96 18.90
CA PHE A 207 -19.09 3.59 19.26
C PHE A 207 -18.80 3.47 20.77
N GLN A 208 -17.97 4.37 21.31
CA GLN A 208 -17.62 4.39 22.73
C GLN A 208 -18.86 4.49 23.63
N ARG A 209 -19.79 5.39 23.31
CA ARG A 209 -21.04 5.55 24.08
C ARG A 209 -21.87 4.27 24.08
N ASP A 210 -22.09 3.67 22.91
CA ASP A 210 -22.95 2.51 22.76
C ASP A 210 -22.35 1.25 23.43
N HIS A 211 -21.01 1.18 23.51
CA HIS A 211 -20.26 0.13 24.21
C HIS A 211 -19.93 0.47 25.67
N ARG A 212 -20.50 1.54 26.25
CA ARG A 212 -20.28 1.99 27.64
C ARG A 212 -18.80 2.24 27.98
N LEU A 213 -18.03 2.71 27.01
CA LEU A 213 -16.65 3.15 27.15
C LEU A 213 -16.57 4.67 27.40
N ILE A 214 -15.41 5.15 27.84
CA ILE A 214 -15.16 6.59 28.01
C ILE A 214 -15.25 7.29 26.65
N GLN A 215 -16.14 8.28 26.53
CA GLN A 215 -16.43 8.99 25.28
C GLN A 215 -15.42 10.11 24.96
N ASN A 216 -14.12 9.80 25.02
CA ASN A 216 -13.06 10.78 24.81
C ASN A 216 -12.60 10.91 23.34
N GLY A 217 -13.05 10.03 22.44
CA GLY A 217 -12.59 10.02 21.04
C GLY A 217 -11.15 9.51 20.87
N VAL A 218 -10.62 8.80 21.87
CA VAL A 218 -9.30 8.14 21.81
C VAL A 218 -9.50 6.63 21.72
N VAL A 219 -8.81 6.00 20.75
CA VAL A 219 -8.72 4.55 20.65
C VAL A 219 -7.70 4.07 21.67
N SER A 220 -8.18 3.75 22.87
CA SER A 220 -7.38 3.08 23.90
C SER A 220 -7.39 1.57 23.72
N LYS A 221 -6.58 0.84 24.50
CA LYS A 221 -6.58 -0.63 24.54
C LYS A 221 -8.01 -1.22 24.60
N LYS A 222 -8.88 -0.70 25.47
CA LYS A 222 -10.27 -1.17 25.60
C LYS A 222 -11.10 -0.99 24.33
N VAL A 223 -10.80 0.04 23.53
CA VAL A 223 -11.45 0.25 22.23
C VAL A 223 -10.94 -0.77 21.22
N TYR A 224 -9.64 -1.08 21.20
CA TYR A 224 -9.12 -2.16 20.36
C TYR A 224 -9.74 -3.52 20.71
N GLU A 225 -9.85 -3.84 22.00
CA GLU A 225 -10.52 -5.04 22.49
C GLU A 225 -11.99 -5.08 22.04
N ALA A 226 -12.74 -3.97 22.23
CA ALA A 226 -14.14 -3.87 21.82
C ALA A 226 -14.36 -3.96 20.30
N LEU A 227 -13.35 -3.62 19.50
CA LEU A 227 -13.36 -3.76 18.03
C LEU A 227 -12.86 -5.14 17.55
N GLY A 228 -12.50 -6.05 18.46
CA GLY A 228 -11.97 -7.37 18.14
C GLY A 228 -10.61 -7.31 17.45
N LEU A 229 -9.78 -6.33 17.84
CA LEU A 229 -8.44 -6.11 17.29
C LEU A 229 -7.32 -6.50 18.26
N TRP A 230 -7.64 -6.75 19.53
CA TRP A 230 -6.67 -7.05 20.57
C TRP A 230 -7.29 -7.94 21.65
N GLU A 231 -6.48 -8.79 22.26
CA GLU A 231 -6.81 -9.68 23.38
C GLU A 231 -5.81 -9.53 24.52
#